data_AF-A0A353Y5S3-F1
#
_entry.id   AF-A0A353Y5S3-F1
#
_cell.length_a   1.000
_cell.length_b   1.000
_cell.length_c   1.000
_cell.angle_alpha   90.00
_cell.angle_beta   90.00
_cell.angle_gamma   90.00
#
_symmetry.space_group_name_H-M   'P 1'
#
loop_
_entity.id
_entity.type
_entity.pdbx_description
1 polymer ?
#
loop_
_entity_poly.entity_id
_entity_poly.type
_entity_poly.pdbx_seq_one_letter_code
_entity_poly.pdbx_strand_id
1 'polypeptide(L)'
;TIDVFPAEHSELALRIELFDEEIDALQLFDPLTGRIKQKIARFTVYPSSHYVTPREQVLKAVETIKVELAERLKELTAMGKLVEAQRLEQRTR
;
A
#
# COMPACT_ATOMS: atom_id res chain seq x y z
N THR A 1 22.13 5.43 -6.65
CA THR A 1 20.93 6.03 -7.26
C THR A 1 19.72 5.20 -6.88
N ILE A 2 18.54 5.80 -6.75
CA ILE A 2 17.27 5.13 -6.43
C ILE A 2 16.29 5.44 -7.55
N ASP A 3 15.69 4.41 -8.14
CA ASP A 3 14.69 4.56 -9.19
C ASP A 3 13.29 4.29 -8.63
N VAL A 4 12.40 5.26 -8.76
CA VAL A 4 11.01 5.21 -8.32
C VAL A 4 10.10 5.22 -9.55
N PHE A 5 9.15 4.29 -9.60
CA PHE A 5 8.18 4.15 -10.69
C PHE A 5 6.80 4.53 -10.15
N PRO A 6 6.33 5.77 -10.37
CA PRO A 6 5.03 6.22 -9.89
C PRO A 6 3.89 5.45 -10.53
N ALA A 7 2.86 5.11 -9.75
CA ALA A 7 1.68 4.40 -10.26
C ALA A 7 0.84 5.24 -11.23
N GLU A 8 0.92 6.56 -11.14
CA GLU A 8 0.14 7.51 -11.94
C GLU A 8 0.64 7.62 -13.39
N HIS A 9 1.91 7.32 -13.63
CA HIS A 9 2.58 7.54 -14.91
C HIS A 9 3.47 6.34 -15.27
N SER A 10 2.95 5.46 -16.12
CA SER A 10 3.72 4.32 -16.65
C SER A 10 4.87 4.72 -17.58
N GLU A 11 4.82 5.93 -18.14
CA GLU A 11 5.78 6.42 -19.13
C GLU A 11 7.00 7.16 -18.53
N LEU A 12 6.97 7.48 -17.24
CA LEU A 12 7.99 8.31 -16.59
C LEU A 12 8.36 7.75 -15.23
N ALA A 13 9.64 7.41 -15.07
CA ALA A 13 10.24 7.05 -13.79
C ALA A 13 11.11 8.18 -13.27
N LEU A 14 11.19 8.29 -11.94
CA LEU A 14 12.05 9.23 -11.23
C LEU A 14 13.34 8.52 -10.83
N ARG A 15 14.48 9.06 -11.23
CA ARG A 15 15.80 8.69 -10.71
C ARG A 15 16.28 9.72 -9.72
N ILE A 16 16.62 9.25 -8.53
CA ILE A 16 17.18 10.02 -7.42
C ILE A 16 18.66 9.68 -7.32
N GLU A 17 19.52 10.64 -7.61
CA GLU A 17 20.97 10.53 -7.43
C GLU A 17 21.30 11.02 -6.01
N LEU A 18 22.01 10.18 -5.26
CA LEU A 18 22.39 10.45 -3.88
C LEU A 18 23.90 10.62 -3.83
N PHE A 19 24.35 11.62 -3.07
CA PHE A 19 25.74 11.82 -2.69
C PHE A 19 25.80 11.85 -1.17
N ASP A 20 26.38 10.81 -0.58
CA ASP A 20 26.31 10.52 0.87
C ASP A 20 24.86 10.50 1.39
N GLU A 21 24.49 11.43 2.28
CA GLU A 21 23.14 11.58 2.85
C GLU A 21 22.31 12.68 2.16
N GLU A 22 22.82 13.27 1.07
CA GLU A 22 22.16 14.35 0.33
C GLU A 22 21.66 13.90 -1.05
N ILE A 23 20.59 14.55 -1.51
CA ILE A 23 20.09 14.39 -2.87
C ILE A 23 20.92 15.29 -3.79
N ASP A 24 21.69 14.69 -4.69
CA ASP A 24 22.53 15.39 -5.66
C ASP A 24 21.70 15.84 -6.89
N ALA A 25 20.86 14.94 -7.44
CA ALA A 25 20.01 15.27 -8.58
C ALA A 25 18.73 14.43 -8.66
N LEU A 26 17.70 15.02 -9.27
CA LEU A 26 16.46 14.35 -9.63
C LEU A 26 16.26 14.39 -11.15
N GLN A 27 16.02 13.22 -11.75
CA GLN A 27 15.88 13.06 -13.19
C GLN A 27 14.62 12.29 -13.52
N LEU A 28 13.85 12.75 -14.51
CA LEU A 28 12.78 11.95 -15.10
C LEU A 28 13.32 11.23 -16.33
N PHE A 29 13.10 9.93 -16.40
CA PHE A 29 13.52 9.09 -17.51
C PHE A 29 12.40 8.17 -17.97
N ASP A 30 12.48 7.75 -19.22
CA ASP A 30 11.60 6.74 -19.80
C ASP A 30 12.05 5.35 -19.30
N PRO A 31 11.19 4.61 -18.57
CA PRO A 31 11.56 3.33 -17.98
C PRO A 31 11.78 2.22 -19.03
N LEU A 32 11.23 2.36 -20.24
CA LEU A 32 11.38 1.39 -21.32
C LEU A 32 12.67 1.63 -22.11
N THR A 33 12.97 2.88 -22.44
CA THR A 33 14.12 3.23 -23.30
C THR A 33 15.36 3.67 -22.53
N GLY A 34 15.24 3.97 -21.24
CA GLY A 34 16.32 4.48 -20.39
C GLY A 34 16.74 5.93 -20.70
N ARG A 35 16.05 6.61 -21.62
CA ARG A 35 16.38 7.98 -22.00
C ARG A 35 15.96 8.97 -20.92
N ILE A 36 16.91 9.78 -20.47
CA ILE A 36 16.64 10.89 -19.55
C ILE A 36 15.87 11.96 -20.34
N LYS A 37 14.67 12.31 -19.87
CA LYS A 37 13.86 13.38 -20.46
C LYS A 37 14.28 14.75 -19.93
N GLN A 38 14.38 14.89 -18.60
CA GLN A 38 14.73 16.18 -17.98
C GLN A 38 15.23 16.03 -16.55
N LYS A 39 16.01 17.02 -16.10
CA LYS A 39 16.34 17.25 -14.69
C LYS A 39 15.27 18.14 -14.04
N ILE A 40 14.89 17.84 -12.81
CA ILE A 40 13.88 18.58 -12.05
C ILE A 40 14.39 18.93 -10.65
N ALA A 41 13.88 20.02 -10.07
CA ALA A 41 14.26 20.42 -8.71
C ALA A 41 13.39 19.77 -7.62
N ARG A 42 12.16 19.35 -7.96
CA ARG A 42 11.20 18.78 -7.03
C ARG A 42 10.29 17.79 -7.74
N PHE A 43 10.00 16.68 -7.08
CA PHE A 43 8.99 15.71 -7.48
C PHE A 43 8.15 15.30 -6.28
N THR A 44 6.85 15.05 -6.47
CA THR A 44 5.96 14.54 -5.41
C THR A 44 5.62 13.11 -5.73
N VAL A 45 5.97 12.18 -4.85
CA VAL A 45 5.63 10.76 -5.00
C VAL A 45 4.35 10.49 -4.22
N TYR A 46 3.30 10.12 -4.93
CA TYR A 46 2.05 9.66 -4.33
C TYR A 46 2.07 8.14 -4.09
N PRO A 47 1.29 7.62 -3.13
CA PRO A 47 1.19 6.20 -2.89
C PRO A 47 0.65 5.44 -4.12
N SER A 48 1.06 4.20 -4.30
CA SER A 48 0.65 3.37 -5.44
C SER A 48 -0.80 2.89 -5.41
N SER A 49 -1.54 3.17 -4.33
CA SER A 49 -2.93 2.77 -4.13
C SER A 49 -3.73 3.87 -3.44
N HIS A 50 -5.02 3.96 -3.77
CA HIS A 50 -5.96 4.86 -3.11
C HIS A 50 -6.34 4.41 -1.69
N TYR A 51 -6.06 3.16 -1.33
CA TYR A 51 -6.42 2.58 -0.02
C TYR A 51 -5.21 2.45 0.92
N VAL A 52 -4.23 3.33 0.79
CA VAL A 52 -3.03 3.32 1.64
C VAL A 52 -3.37 3.92 3.00
N THR A 53 -3.28 3.07 4.02
CA THR A 53 -3.52 3.43 5.41
C THR A 53 -2.23 3.24 6.21
N PRO A 54 -1.90 4.12 7.17
CA PRO A 54 -0.71 3.95 8.01
C PRO A 54 -0.69 2.61 8.71
N ARG A 55 0.50 1.98 8.81
CA ARG A 55 0.67 0.64 9.41
C ARG A 55 0.05 0.54 10.80
N GLU A 56 0.21 1.57 11.62
CA GLU A 56 -0.35 1.60 12.97
C GLU A 56 -1.88 1.49 12.98
N GLN A 57 -2.56 2.21 12.07
CA GLN A 57 -4.02 2.14 11.94
C GLN A 57 -4.49 0.77 11.44
N VAL A 58 -3.76 0.17 10.49
CA VAL A 58 -4.05 -1.19 10.01
C VAL A 58 -3.95 -2.20 11.15
N LEU A 59 -2.90 -2.12 11.97
CA LEU A 59 -2.72 -3.04 13.11
C LEU A 59 -3.84 -2.88 14.15
N LYS A 60 -4.23 -1.64 14.47
CA LYS A 60 -5.36 -1.37 15.38
C LYS A 60 -6.66 -1.94 14.82
N ALA A 61 -6.94 -1.73 13.53
CA ALA A 61 -8.15 -2.21 12.87
C ALA A 61 -8.22 -3.75 12.85
N VAL A 62 -7.09 -4.43 12.60
CA VAL A 62 -7.02 -5.89 12.61
C VAL A 62 -7.40 -6.45 13.99
N GLU A 63 -6.93 -5.85 15.07
CA GLU A 63 -7.29 -6.29 16.43
C GLU A 63 -8.78 -6.08 16.71
N THR A 64 -9.36 -4.94 16.31
CA THR A 64 -10.80 -4.71 16.50
C THR A 64 -11.66 -5.69 15.67
N ILE A 65 -11.26 -6.00 14.43
CA ILE A 65 -11.96 -6.95 13.57
C ILE A 65 -11.96 -8.36 14.18
N LYS A 66 -10.85 -8.78 14.80
CA LYS A 66 -10.79 -10.09 15.48
C LYS A 66 -11.74 -10.17 16.67
N VAL A 67 -11.83 -9.10 17.46
CA VAL A 67 -12.75 -9.04 18.61
C VAL A 67 -14.19 -9.13 18.14
N GLU A 68 -14.58 -8.32 17.16
CA GLU A 68 -15.93 -8.33 16.56
C GLU A 68 -16.25 -9.70 15.94
N LEU A 69 -15.31 -10.31 15.22
CA LEU A 69 -15.48 -11.64 14.64
C LEU A 69 -15.80 -12.68 15.72
N ALA A 70 -15.05 -12.67 16.82
CA ALA A 70 -15.26 -13.61 17.92
C ALA A 70 -16.64 -13.45 18.57
N GLU A 71 -17.10 -12.21 18.75
CA GLU A 71 -18.45 -11.91 19.25
C GLU A 71 -19.52 -12.41 18.27
N ARG A 72 -19.36 -12.09 16.98
CA ARG A 72 -20.33 -12.45 15.95
C ARG A 72 -20.45 -13.95 15.73
N LEU A 73 -19.35 -14.70 15.82
CA LEU A 73 -19.36 -16.16 15.73
C LEU A 73 -20.10 -16.80 16.92
N LYS A 74 -19.96 -16.25 18.14
CA LYS A 74 -20.72 -16.71 19.31
C LYS A 74 -22.21 -16.49 19.12
N GLU A 75 -22.63 -15.32 18.62
CA GLU A 75 -24.03 -15.03 18.32
C GLU A 75 -24.61 -15.98 17.28
N LEU A 76 -23.91 -16.20 16.16
CA LEU A 76 -24.36 -17.10 15.09
C LEU A 76 -24.50 -18.54 15.59
N THR A 77 -23.54 -19.01 16.39
CA THR A 77 -23.59 -20.34 17.02
C THR A 77 -24.76 -20.46 18.00
N ALA A 78 -24.99 -19.44 18.83
CA ALA A 78 -26.11 -19.41 19.78
C ALA A 78 -27.48 -19.42 19.08
N MET A 79 -27.58 -18.85 17.88
CA MET A 79 -28.76 -18.90 17.03
C MET A 79 -28.90 -20.20 16.21
N GLY A 80 -27.97 -21.15 16.34
CA GLY A 80 -27.94 -22.38 15.54
C GLY A 80 -27.53 -22.20 14.08
N LYS A 81 -27.02 -21.02 13.70
CA LYS A 81 -26.59 -20.65 12.34
C LYS A 81 -25.15 -21.07 12.05
N LEU A 82 -24.92 -22.39 12.12
CA LEU A 82 -23.57 -22.96 12.05
C LEU A 82 -22.91 -22.78 10.67
N VAL A 83 -23.68 -22.82 9.58
CA VAL A 83 -23.17 -22.64 8.21
C VAL A 83 -22.74 -21.18 7.98
N GLU A 84 -23.51 -20.23 8.50
CA GLU A 84 -23.17 -18.81 8.45
C GLU A 84 -21.95 -18.48 9.30
N ALA A 85 -21.85 -19.06 10.51
CA ALA A 85 -20.68 -18.93 11.36
C ALA A 85 -19.43 -19.45 10.64
N GLN A 86 -19.49 -20.66 10.07
CA GLN A 86 -18.38 -21.25 9.31
C GLN A 86 -17.98 -20.40 8.10
N ARG A 87 -18.96 -19.88 7.34
CA ARG A 87 -18.71 -19.01 6.18
C ARG A 87 -18.01 -17.71 6.58
N LEU A 88 -18.43 -17.11 7.70
CA LEU A 88 -17.84 -15.88 8.20
C LEU A 88 -16.39 -16.11 8.64
N GLU A 89 -16.15 -17.16 9.44
CA GLU A 89 -14.82 -17.50 9.91
C GLU A 89 -13.84 -17.76 8.76
N GLN A 90 -14.24 -18.55 7.76
CA GLN A 90 -13.36 -18.89 6.62
C GLN A 90 -13.00 -17.70 5.74
N ARG A 91 -13.86 -16.68 5.63
CA ARG A 91 -13.60 -15.51 4.78
C ARG A 91 -12.80 -14.42 5.48
N THR A 92 -12.83 -14.38 6.80
CA THR A 92 -12.21 -13.30 7.59
C THR A 92 -10.87 -13.73 8.20
N ARG A 93 -10.63 -15.04 8.35
CA ARG A 93 -9.39 -15.59 8.92
C ARG A 93 -8.25 -15.68 7.91
#